data_AF-A0A952E453-F1
#
_entry.id   AF-A0A952E453-F1
#
_cell.length_a   1.000
_cell.length_b   1.000
_cell.length_c   1.000
_cell.angle_alpha   90.00
_cell.angle_beta   90.00
_cell.angle_gamma   90.00
#
_symmetry.space_group_name_H-M   'P 1'
#
loop_
_entity.id
_entity.type
_entity.pdbx_description
1 polymer ?
#
loop_
_entity_poly.entity_id
_entity_poly.type
_entity_poly.pdbx_seq_one_letter_code
_entity_poly.pdbx_strand_id
1 'polypeptide(L)'
;MLDKIQKAQNLCQAACQQLGRQINIMEVCGTHTVSIFRNGIRSTLPKELKLLSGPGCPVCVTDQGYIDIVLQLADRDDCLIATYGDMIRVPGKNSSLERKQSKANIKVVLSSEDALQLAKDNPEKTVVFIAVGFSTTAPATAVVVKEATQQAVDNFCILSGHKLVTPAMRALLSAKNDKIDAFLCPGHVSVIIGYGAFAEIVEDFNRPCVVAGFGPLQIMEGLGEICRQLASGKAELKSMYDAVVTKEGNFAAQKIVAECFEAVDGYWRGLGKIEKSTLKLKEKYSRFDAFTRFEISEIPSEEKTGCRCGEVLCGLIEPTECELFGKNCTPQEPIGPCMVSSEGACAAWFKYSRERAH
;
A
#
# COMPACT_ATOMS: atom_id res chain seq x y z
N MET A 1 -21.33 23.01 3.05
CA MET A 1 -20.02 22.30 3.07
C MET A 1 -19.28 22.56 4.38
N LEU A 2 -19.09 23.82 4.76
CA LEU A 2 -18.47 24.22 6.04
C LEU A 2 -19.16 23.60 7.27
N ASP A 3 -20.49 23.60 7.31
CA ASP A 3 -21.24 23.03 8.45
C ASP A 3 -20.93 21.55 8.69
N LYS A 4 -20.71 20.78 7.62
CA LYS A 4 -20.36 19.36 7.71
C LYS A 4 -18.95 19.16 8.27
N ILE A 5 -17.99 19.99 7.85
CA ILE A 5 -16.63 19.98 8.39
C ILE A 5 -16.66 20.35 9.87
N GLN A 6 -17.37 21.42 10.24
CA GLN A 6 -17.51 21.85 11.63
C GLN A 6 -18.16 20.76 12.49
N LYS A 7 -19.20 20.10 11.98
CA LYS A 7 -19.84 18.97 12.66
C LYS A 7 -18.85 17.83 12.91
N ALA A 8 -18.05 17.45 11.91
CA ALA A 8 -17.02 16.43 12.07
C ALA A 8 -15.95 16.83 13.11
N GLN A 9 -15.48 18.07 13.08
CA GLN A 9 -14.53 18.59 14.07
C GLN A 9 -15.10 18.56 15.49
N ASN A 10 -16.37 18.95 15.65
CA ASN A 10 -17.05 18.90 16.94
C ASN A 10 -17.15 17.46 17.48
N LEU A 11 -17.41 16.48 16.60
CA LEU A 11 -17.40 15.06 16.97
C LEU A 11 -16.02 14.59 17.43
N CYS A 12 -14.96 14.98 16.71
CA CYS A 12 -13.58 14.68 17.11
C CYS A 12 -13.26 15.28 18.48
N GLN A 13 -13.59 16.56 18.69
CA GLN A 13 -13.34 17.25 19.96
C GLN A 13 -14.12 16.64 21.13
N ALA A 14 -15.41 16.37 20.92
CA ALA A 14 -16.25 15.74 21.94
C ALA A 14 -15.74 14.35 22.32
N ALA A 15 -15.30 13.55 21.35
CA ALA A 15 -14.73 12.23 21.62
C ALA A 15 -13.45 12.32 22.46
N CYS A 16 -12.52 13.23 22.13
CA CYS A 16 -11.30 13.45 22.91
C CYS A 16 -11.64 13.86 24.36
N GLN A 17 -12.57 14.80 24.55
CA GLN A 17 -12.98 15.27 25.86
C GLN A 17 -13.64 14.16 26.69
N GLN A 18 -14.53 13.39 26.07
CA GLN A 18 -15.27 12.32 26.76
C GLN A 18 -14.37 11.15 27.15
N LEU A 19 -13.45 10.75 26.26
CA LEU A 19 -12.54 9.62 26.52
C LEU A 19 -11.36 9.99 27.42
N GLY A 20 -11.01 11.28 27.52
CA GLY A 20 -9.97 11.77 28.43
C GLY A 20 -8.57 11.19 28.15
N ARG A 21 -8.33 10.69 26.94
CA ARG A 21 -7.06 10.08 26.51
C ARG A 21 -6.76 10.39 25.04
N GLN A 22 -5.53 10.13 24.63
CA GLN A 22 -5.16 10.18 23.23
C GLN A 22 -5.92 9.12 22.42
N ILE A 23 -6.41 9.50 21.24
CA ILE A 23 -7.06 8.65 20.25
C ILE A 23 -6.12 8.50 19.05
N ASN A 24 -5.83 7.28 18.63
CA ASN A 24 -5.00 6.99 17.47
C ASN A 24 -5.83 6.39 16.34
N ILE A 25 -6.04 7.15 15.26
CA ILE A 25 -6.74 6.67 14.07
C ILE A 25 -5.69 6.40 12.99
N MET A 26 -5.64 5.17 12.49
CA MET A 26 -4.74 4.81 11.39
C MET A 26 -5.47 4.87 10.05
N GLU A 27 -4.94 5.64 9.11
CA GLU A 27 -5.33 5.48 7.71
C GLU A 27 -4.48 4.41 7.05
N VAL A 28 -5.09 3.62 6.17
CA VAL A 28 -4.41 2.52 5.43
C VAL A 28 -4.48 2.78 3.94
N CYS A 29 -4.25 4.03 3.52
CA CYS A 29 -4.28 4.43 2.11
C CYS A 29 -3.38 5.62 1.84
N GLY A 30 -2.34 5.43 1.01
CA GLY A 30 -1.42 6.49 0.65
C GLY A 30 -2.10 7.74 0.06
N THR A 31 -3.17 7.56 -0.71
CA THR A 31 -3.99 8.69 -1.20
C THR A 31 -4.68 9.45 -0.05
N HIS A 32 -5.17 8.77 0.99
CA HIS A 32 -5.64 9.44 2.21
C HIS A 32 -4.50 10.17 2.92
N THR A 33 -3.33 9.52 3.09
CA THR A 33 -2.13 10.15 3.64
C THR A 33 -1.86 11.49 2.95
N VAL A 34 -1.72 11.48 1.63
CA VAL A 34 -1.41 12.66 0.82
C VAL A 34 -2.51 13.72 0.95
N SER A 35 -3.78 13.32 0.91
CA SER A 35 -4.91 14.25 1.02
C SER A 35 -4.96 14.93 2.39
N ILE A 36 -4.71 14.16 3.47
CA ILE A 36 -4.63 14.67 4.84
C ILE A 36 -3.54 15.73 4.98
N PHE A 37 -2.34 15.45 4.45
CA PHE A 37 -1.22 16.40 4.50
C PHE A 37 -1.47 17.63 3.61
N ARG A 38 -1.84 17.42 2.35
CA ARG A 38 -2.03 18.51 1.37
C ARG A 38 -3.08 19.51 1.80
N ASN A 39 -4.16 19.04 2.43
CA ASN A 39 -5.27 19.90 2.87
C ASN A 39 -5.13 20.34 4.33
N GLY A 40 -4.03 20.03 5.01
CA GLY A 40 -3.78 20.47 6.38
C GLY A 40 -4.76 19.90 7.42
N ILE A 41 -5.43 18.77 7.12
CA ILE A 41 -6.46 18.18 8.00
C ILE A 41 -5.92 17.96 9.41
N ARG A 42 -4.69 17.44 9.54
CA ARG A 42 -4.00 17.23 10.82
C ARG A 42 -4.01 18.48 11.72
N SER A 43 -3.76 19.65 11.14
CA SER A 43 -3.69 20.91 11.91
C SER A 43 -5.05 21.38 12.44
N THR A 44 -6.13 20.82 11.93
CA THR A 44 -7.51 21.15 12.33
C THR A 44 -8.08 20.22 13.38
N LEU A 45 -7.38 19.14 13.71
CA LEU A 45 -7.83 18.14 14.67
C LEU A 45 -7.36 18.51 16.08
N PRO A 46 -8.07 18.07 17.13
CA PRO A 46 -7.61 18.20 18.51
C PRO A 46 -6.23 17.56 18.69
N LYS A 47 -5.41 18.08 19.61
CA LYS A 47 -4.05 17.58 19.85
C LYS A 47 -4.02 16.12 20.33
N GLU A 48 -5.09 15.71 20.99
CA GLU A 48 -5.30 14.36 21.52
C GLU A 48 -5.70 13.35 20.43
N LEU A 49 -6.07 13.80 19.22
CA LEU A 49 -6.39 12.92 18.10
C LEU A 49 -5.19 12.85 17.15
N LYS A 50 -4.48 11.72 17.19
CA LYS A 50 -3.37 11.45 16.28
C LYS A 50 -3.81 10.65 15.08
N LEU A 51 -3.38 11.10 13.90
CA LEU A 51 -3.48 10.34 12.66
C LEU A 51 -2.19 9.57 12.43
N LEU A 52 -2.28 8.24 12.38
CA LEU A 52 -1.18 7.36 12.04
C LEU A 52 -1.24 7.00 10.56
N SER A 53 -0.08 6.92 9.91
CA SER A 53 0.01 6.46 8.52
C SER A 53 0.38 4.99 8.47
N GLY A 54 -0.57 4.16 8.07
CA GLY A 54 -0.42 2.72 8.02
C GLY A 54 0.26 2.21 6.74
N PRO A 55 0.22 0.88 6.51
CA PRO A 55 0.80 0.20 5.36
C PRO A 55 -0.08 0.36 4.10
N GLY A 56 -0.46 1.61 3.78
CA GLY A 56 -1.40 1.98 2.72
C GLY A 56 -0.77 2.29 1.35
N CYS A 57 0.54 2.11 1.21
CA CYS A 57 1.30 2.37 -0.02
C CYS A 57 1.97 1.06 -0.47
N PRO A 58 1.53 0.42 -1.58
CA PRO A 58 2.00 -0.91 -1.97
C PRO A 58 3.50 -0.95 -2.27
N VAL A 59 4.04 0.12 -2.84
CA VAL A 59 5.48 0.30 -3.06
C VAL A 59 6.24 0.35 -1.73
N CYS A 60 5.72 1.12 -0.77
CA CYS A 60 6.36 1.35 0.52
C CYS A 60 6.45 0.08 1.37
N VAL A 61 5.41 -0.75 1.31
CA VAL A 61 5.34 -2.00 2.07
C VAL A 61 6.05 -3.16 1.38
N THR A 62 6.55 -2.96 0.15
CA THR A 62 7.31 -3.99 -0.54
C THR A 62 8.66 -4.17 0.13
N ASP A 63 8.92 -5.43 0.54
CA ASP A 63 10.11 -5.79 1.29
C ASP A 63 11.37 -5.58 0.46
N GLN A 64 12.49 -5.33 1.15
CA GLN A 64 13.78 -5.11 0.50
C GLN A 64 14.21 -6.31 -0.34
N GLY A 65 13.94 -7.53 0.12
CA GLY A 65 14.30 -8.76 -0.60
C GLY A 65 13.61 -8.87 -1.96
N TYR A 66 12.35 -8.45 -2.06
CA TYR A 66 11.64 -8.37 -3.33
C TYR A 66 12.34 -7.39 -4.29
N ILE A 67 12.72 -6.20 -3.80
CA ILE A 67 13.44 -5.20 -4.63
C ILE A 67 14.77 -5.75 -5.11
N ASP A 68 15.50 -6.47 -4.27
CA ASP A 68 16.78 -7.07 -4.65
C ASP A 68 16.61 -8.15 -5.73
N ILE A 69 15.50 -8.91 -5.73
CA ILE A 69 15.15 -9.85 -6.81
C ILE A 69 14.88 -9.09 -8.11
N VAL A 70 14.13 -7.97 -8.06
CA VAL A 70 13.92 -7.11 -9.23
C VAL A 70 15.26 -6.65 -9.82
N LEU A 71 16.20 -6.26 -8.96
CA LEU A 71 17.53 -5.82 -9.39
C LEU A 71 18.38 -6.96 -9.96
N GLN A 72 18.26 -8.19 -9.43
CA GLN A 72 18.91 -9.37 -9.98
C GLN A 72 18.37 -9.72 -11.37
N LEU A 73 17.05 -9.67 -11.56
CA LEU A 73 16.43 -9.88 -12.87
C LEU A 73 16.82 -8.79 -13.87
N ALA A 74 16.97 -7.55 -13.41
CA ALA A 74 17.43 -6.44 -14.24
C ALA A 74 18.89 -6.58 -14.73
N ASP A 75 19.72 -7.37 -14.04
CA ASP A 75 21.11 -7.63 -14.43
C ASP A 75 21.25 -8.73 -15.49
N ARG A 76 20.15 -9.38 -15.87
CA ARG A 76 20.17 -10.43 -16.89
C ARG A 76 20.00 -9.86 -18.29
N ASP A 77 20.85 -10.28 -19.22
CA ASP A 77 20.79 -9.85 -20.62
C ASP A 77 19.57 -10.40 -21.37
N ASP A 78 19.04 -11.55 -20.94
CA ASP A 78 17.89 -12.24 -21.52
C ASP A 78 16.53 -11.70 -21.02
N CYS A 79 16.54 -10.76 -20.08
CA CYS A 79 15.35 -10.19 -19.47
C CYS A 79 15.12 -8.75 -19.92
N LEU A 80 13.85 -8.36 -19.92
CA LEU A 80 13.42 -6.98 -20.03
C LEU A 80 12.44 -6.67 -18.90
N ILE A 81 12.79 -5.74 -18.02
CA ILE A 81 11.98 -5.36 -16.87
C ILE A 81 10.94 -4.32 -17.30
N ALA A 82 9.67 -4.65 -17.16
CA ALA A 82 8.55 -3.72 -17.29
C ALA A 82 8.09 -3.30 -15.88
N THR A 83 8.11 -2.01 -15.58
CA THR A 83 7.75 -1.51 -14.24
C THR A 83 6.98 -0.20 -14.30
N TYR A 84 6.13 0.04 -13.30
CA TYR A 84 5.60 1.38 -13.05
C TYR A 84 6.71 2.33 -12.59
N GLY A 85 6.48 3.63 -12.79
CA GLY A 85 7.49 4.67 -12.56
C GLY A 85 7.90 4.86 -11.10
N ASP A 86 7.01 4.58 -10.16
CA ASP A 86 7.22 4.71 -8.72
C ASP A 86 8.25 3.70 -8.16
N MET A 87 8.36 2.53 -8.80
CA MET A 87 9.31 1.47 -8.42
C MET A 87 10.75 1.74 -8.89
N ILE A 88 10.96 2.63 -9.87
CA ILE A 88 12.28 2.85 -10.50
C ILE A 88 13.33 3.33 -9.49
N ARG A 89 12.91 4.22 -8.58
CA ARG A 89 13.79 4.88 -7.63
C ARG A 89 13.82 4.19 -6.26
N VAL A 90 13.10 3.07 -6.10
CA VAL A 90 13.09 2.32 -4.85
C VAL A 90 14.47 1.70 -4.64
N PRO A 91 15.16 2.02 -3.52
CA PRO A 91 16.50 1.51 -3.30
C PRO A 91 16.46 0.02 -2.95
N GLY A 92 17.32 -0.73 -3.63
CA GLY A 92 17.86 -2.04 -3.28
C GLY A 92 18.89 -1.98 -2.16
N LYS A 93 19.48 -3.13 -1.81
CA LYS A 93 20.63 -3.21 -0.91
C LYS A 93 21.85 -2.43 -1.41
N ASN A 94 22.13 -2.49 -2.71
CA ASN A 94 23.34 -1.90 -3.30
C ASN A 94 23.08 -0.95 -4.49
N SER A 95 21.86 -0.87 -5.00
CA SER A 95 21.54 -0.10 -6.22
C SER A 95 20.04 0.22 -6.29
N SER A 96 19.58 0.78 -7.40
CA SER A 96 18.16 0.94 -7.76
C SER A 96 18.00 0.70 -9.26
N LEU A 97 16.77 0.57 -9.75
CA LEU A 97 16.52 0.45 -11.19
C LEU A 97 16.99 1.72 -11.93
N GLU A 98 16.80 2.90 -11.33
CA GLU A 98 17.34 4.18 -11.83
C GLU A 98 18.86 4.11 -12.08
N ARG A 99 19.63 3.61 -11.12
CA ARG A 99 21.09 3.49 -11.23
C ARG A 99 21.53 2.43 -12.24
N LYS A 100 20.69 1.43 -12.49
CA LYS A 100 20.94 0.37 -13.49
C LYS A 100 20.46 0.73 -14.89
N GLN A 101 19.69 1.81 -15.07
CA GLN A 101 19.03 2.15 -16.34
C GLN A 101 19.98 2.33 -17.53
N SER A 102 21.25 2.71 -17.29
CA SER A 102 22.27 2.82 -18.34
C SER A 102 22.81 1.48 -18.84
N LYS A 103 22.54 0.37 -18.14
CA LYS A 103 23.05 -0.97 -18.44
C LYS A 103 21.96 -2.04 -18.55
N ALA A 104 20.79 -1.83 -17.97
CA ALA A 104 19.71 -2.81 -17.90
C ALA A 104 18.58 -2.52 -18.89
N ASN A 105 17.93 -3.58 -19.38
CA ASN A 105 16.75 -3.51 -20.24
C ASN A 105 15.50 -3.13 -19.43
N ILE A 106 15.42 -1.89 -18.95
CA ILE A 106 14.30 -1.41 -18.11
C ILE A 106 13.38 -0.51 -18.93
N LYS A 107 12.08 -0.80 -18.89
CA LYS A 107 11.03 0.00 -19.53
C LYS A 107 9.96 0.39 -18.53
N VAL A 108 9.63 1.68 -18.54
CA VAL A 108 8.53 2.22 -17.75
C VAL A 108 7.24 1.99 -18.51
N VAL A 109 6.27 1.37 -17.85
CA VAL A 109 4.93 1.13 -18.40
C VAL A 109 3.88 1.90 -17.62
N LEU A 110 2.76 2.21 -18.25
CA LEU A 110 1.63 2.89 -17.61
C LEU A 110 0.51 1.90 -17.25
N SER A 111 0.51 0.72 -17.87
CA SER A 111 -0.47 -0.34 -17.65
C SER A 111 0.17 -1.74 -17.69
N SER A 112 -0.58 -2.73 -17.21
CA SER A 112 -0.21 -4.15 -17.37
C SER A 112 -0.24 -4.59 -18.84
N GLU A 113 -1.11 -3.99 -19.62
CA GLU A 113 -1.32 -4.23 -21.04
C GLU A 113 -0.11 -3.76 -21.86
N ASP A 114 0.48 -2.61 -21.49
CA ASP A 114 1.74 -2.15 -22.08
C ASP A 114 2.86 -3.17 -21.86
N ALA A 115 2.92 -3.80 -20.68
CA ALA A 115 3.93 -4.82 -20.38
C ALA A 115 3.71 -6.10 -21.20
N LEU A 116 2.46 -6.50 -21.42
CA LEU A 116 2.13 -7.61 -22.31
C LEU A 116 2.45 -7.27 -23.78
N GLN A 117 2.14 -6.06 -24.22
CA GLN A 117 2.49 -5.60 -25.56
C GLN A 117 4.01 -5.60 -25.77
N LEU A 118 4.75 -5.15 -24.77
CA LEU A 118 6.21 -5.17 -24.78
C LEU A 118 6.78 -6.59 -24.95
N ALA A 119 6.12 -7.61 -24.39
CA ALA A 119 6.50 -9.00 -24.61
C ALA A 119 6.30 -9.44 -26.07
N LYS A 120 5.17 -9.03 -26.69
CA LYS A 120 4.90 -9.31 -28.11
C LYS A 120 5.91 -8.63 -29.02
N ASP A 121 6.34 -7.41 -28.67
CA ASP A 121 7.27 -6.60 -29.46
C ASP A 121 8.74 -7.05 -29.33
N ASN A 122 9.08 -7.87 -28.32
CA ASN A 122 10.46 -8.30 -28.03
C ASN A 122 10.49 -9.83 -27.80
N PRO A 123 10.20 -10.65 -28.83
CA PRO A 123 10.08 -12.11 -28.68
C PRO A 123 11.39 -12.80 -28.27
N GLU A 124 12.53 -12.14 -28.44
CA GLU A 124 13.86 -12.64 -28.08
C GLU A 124 14.22 -12.48 -26.60
N LYS A 125 13.41 -11.72 -25.83
CA LYS A 125 13.62 -11.48 -24.40
C LYS A 125 12.44 -11.96 -23.58
N THR A 126 12.72 -12.42 -22.36
CA THR A 126 11.66 -12.63 -21.37
C THR A 126 11.30 -11.29 -20.74
N VAL A 127 10.08 -10.81 -20.97
CA VAL A 127 9.57 -9.59 -20.35
C VAL A 127 9.02 -9.93 -18.97
N VAL A 128 9.61 -9.32 -17.93
CA VAL A 128 9.18 -9.48 -16.55
C VAL A 128 8.48 -8.21 -16.08
N PHE A 129 7.17 -8.30 -15.91
CA PHE A 129 6.35 -7.23 -15.35
C PHE A 129 6.41 -7.25 -13.82
N ILE A 130 6.86 -6.15 -13.22
CA ILE A 130 6.93 -5.97 -11.77
C ILE A 130 5.55 -5.57 -11.24
N ALA A 131 4.74 -6.58 -10.92
CA ALA A 131 3.34 -6.41 -10.56
C ALA A 131 3.18 -6.13 -9.05
N VAL A 132 3.55 -4.92 -8.62
CA VAL A 132 3.37 -4.43 -7.25
C VAL A 132 2.07 -3.66 -7.13
N GLY A 133 1.29 -3.94 -6.09
CA GLY A 133 0.06 -3.21 -5.80
C GLY A 133 -0.88 -3.96 -4.85
N PHE A 134 -2.01 -3.35 -4.53
CA PHE A 134 -3.06 -4.01 -3.74
C PHE A 134 -4.16 -4.61 -4.63
N SER A 135 -5.29 -4.96 -4.02
CA SER A 135 -6.49 -5.45 -4.71
C SER A 135 -6.99 -4.53 -5.83
N THR A 136 -6.60 -3.25 -5.84
CA THR A 136 -6.91 -2.29 -6.92
C THR A 136 -6.18 -2.58 -8.23
N THR A 137 -5.02 -3.24 -8.17
CA THR A 137 -4.14 -3.50 -9.33
C THR A 137 -4.12 -4.97 -9.76
N ALA A 138 -4.34 -5.89 -8.82
CA ALA A 138 -4.35 -7.32 -9.08
C ALA A 138 -5.34 -7.76 -10.19
N PRO A 139 -6.54 -7.15 -10.34
CA PRO A 139 -7.46 -7.50 -11.42
C PRO A 139 -6.88 -7.25 -12.82
N ALA A 140 -6.19 -6.12 -13.04
CA ALA A 140 -5.58 -5.81 -14.34
C ALA A 140 -4.45 -6.80 -14.67
N THR A 141 -3.62 -7.12 -13.68
CA THR A 141 -2.61 -8.19 -13.81
C THR A 141 -3.26 -9.54 -14.14
N ALA A 142 -4.40 -9.88 -13.51
CA ALA A 142 -5.12 -11.12 -13.79
C ALA A 142 -5.66 -11.17 -15.23
N VAL A 143 -6.13 -10.03 -15.77
CA VAL A 143 -6.58 -9.90 -17.16
C VAL A 143 -5.44 -10.22 -18.12
N VAL A 144 -4.28 -9.57 -17.96
CA VAL A 144 -3.17 -9.77 -18.91
C VAL A 144 -2.57 -11.17 -18.84
N VAL A 145 -2.61 -11.86 -17.69
CA VAL A 145 -2.22 -13.27 -17.58
C VAL A 145 -3.16 -14.17 -18.39
N LYS A 146 -4.48 -13.90 -18.33
CA LYS A 146 -5.46 -14.63 -19.15
C LYS A 146 -5.29 -14.33 -20.63
N GLU A 147 -5.03 -13.08 -20.98
CA GLU A 147 -4.77 -12.69 -22.37
C GLU A 147 -3.48 -13.35 -22.92
N ALA A 148 -2.38 -13.29 -22.17
CA ALA A 148 -1.13 -13.95 -22.53
C ALA A 148 -1.32 -15.47 -22.71
N THR A 149 -2.17 -16.09 -21.88
CA THR A 149 -2.55 -17.50 -22.04
C THR A 149 -3.27 -17.76 -23.36
N GLN A 150 -4.26 -16.93 -23.70
CA GLN A 150 -5.09 -17.08 -24.90
C GLN A 150 -4.31 -16.83 -26.19
N GLN A 151 -3.36 -15.90 -26.14
CA GLN A 151 -2.53 -15.49 -27.28
C GLN A 151 -1.19 -16.22 -27.36
N ALA A 152 -0.92 -17.16 -26.44
CA ALA A 152 0.31 -17.94 -26.36
C ALA A 152 1.59 -17.07 -26.32
N VAL A 153 1.58 -15.98 -25.53
CA VAL A 153 2.74 -15.09 -25.36
C VAL A 153 3.67 -15.67 -24.27
N ASP A 154 4.46 -16.68 -24.62
CA ASP A 154 5.23 -17.48 -23.65
C ASP A 154 6.48 -16.76 -23.07
N ASN A 155 6.87 -15.61 -23.62
CA ASN A 155 7.98 -14.80 -23.10
C ASN A 155 7.52 -13.71 -22.10
N PHE A 156 6.22 -13.65 -21.76
CA PHE A 156 5.70 -12.76 -20.73
C PHE A 156 5.77 -13.44 -19.35
N CYS A 157 6.16 -12.69 -18.32
CA CYS A 157 6.13 -13.13 -16.92
C CYS A 157 5.73 -11.98 -16.02
N ILE A 158 5.13 -12.30 -14.88
CA ILE A 158 4.90 -11.36 -13.79
C ILE A 158 5.76 -11.77 -12.59
N LEU A 159 6.44 -10.81 -12.00
CA LEU A 159 6.92 -10.93 -10.62
C LEU A 159 5.79 -10.37 -9.75
N SER A 160 5.05 -11.25 -9.09
CA SER A 160 3.90 -10.82 -8.29
C SER A 160 4.35 -10.27 -6.95
N GLY A 161 4.18 -8.96 -6.77
CA GLY A 161 4.36 -8.24 -5.51
C GLY A 161 3.02 -7.81 -4.90
N HIS A 162 1.92 -8.39 -5.37
CA HIS A 162 0.57 -8.02 -4.95
C HIS A 162 0.31 -8.39 -3.49
N LYS A 163 -0.36 -7.48 -2.79
CA LYS A 163 -0.52 -7.50 -1.33
C LYS A 163 -1.97 -7.31 -0.92
N LEU A 164 -2.37 -7.95 0.18
CA LEU A 164 -3.71 -7.91 0.75
C LEU A 164 -3.71 -7.08 2.04
N VAL A 165 -4.55 -6.04 2.08
CA VAL A 165 -4.55 -5.05 3.17
C VAL A 165 -5.10 -5.61 4.48
N THR A 166 -6.17 -6.43 4.43
CA THR A 166 -6.82 -6.93 5.66
C THR A 166 -5.89 -7.81 6.52
N PRO A 167 -5.13 -8.78 5.95
CA PRO A 167 -4.10 -9.50 6.70
C PRO A 167 -3.05 -8.59 7.35
N ALA A 168 -2.64 -7.50 6.67
CA ALA A 168 -1.70 -6.53 7.23
C ALA A 168 -2.31 -5.75 8.41
N MET A 169 -3.59 -5.37 8.33
CA MET A 169 -4.32 -4.74 9.44
C MET A 169 -4.40 -5.66 10.67
N ARG A 170 -4.69 -6.95 10.47
CA ARG A 170 -4.67 -7.95 11.56
C ARG A 170 -3.29 -8.08 12.20
N ALA A 171 -2.25 -8.18 11.36
CA ALA A 171 -0.87 -8.32 11.82
C ALA A 171 -0.40 -7.11 12.63
N LEU A 172 -0.81 -5.90 12.22
CA LEU A 172 -0.57 -4.67 12.98
C LEU A 172 -1.11 -4.77 14.40
N LEU A 173 -2.41 -5.04 14.54
CA LEU A 173 -3.07 -5.08 15.84
C LEU A 173 -2.55 -6.23 16.72
N SER A 174 -2.21 -7.36 16.12
CA SER A 174 -1.82 -8.57 16.87
C SER A 174 -0.38 -8.53 17.36
N ALA A 175 0.54 -7.90 16.61
CA ALA A 175 1.96 -8.10 16.82
C ALA A 175 2.81 -6.82 16.83
N LYS A 176 2.26 -5.66 16.45
CA LYS A 176 3.07 -4.45 16.23
C LYS A 176 2.56 -3.23 16.97
N ASN A 177 1.27 -2.92 16.86
CA ASN A 177 0.69 -1.69 17.37
C ASN A 177 -0.77 -1.90 17.80
N ASP A 178 -0.96 -2.32 19.04
CA ASP A 178 -2.27 -2.50 19.68
C ASP A 178 -2.93 -1.16 20.10
N LYS A 179 -2.15 -0.06 20.06
CA LYS A 179 -2.59 1.31 20.39
C LYS A 179 -3.43 1.96 19.29
N ILE A 180 -3.61 1.31 18.15
CA ILE A 180 -4.50 1.77 17.09
C ILE A 180 -5.94 1.61 17.58
N ASP A 181 -6.66 2.73 17.71
CA ASP A 181 -8.04 2.73 18.18
C ASP A 181 -9.05 2.46 17.07
N ALA A 182 -8.74 2.82 15.83
CA ALA A 182 -9.64 2.70 14.69
C ALA A 182 -8.91 2.83 13.35
N PHE A 183 -9.56 2.41 12.28
CA PHE A 183 -9.07 2.53 10.91
C PHE A 183 -9.95 3.43 10.04
N LEU A 184 -9.29 4.35 9.34
CA LEU A 184 -9.83 4.96 8.13
C LEU A 184 -9.45 4.07 6.94
N CYS A 185 -10.42 3.28 6.48
CA CYS A 185 -10.22 2.22 5.51
C CYS A 185 -10.05 2.77 4.08
N PRO A 186 -9.23 2.11 3.23
CA PRO A 186 -8.88 2.57 1.90
C PRO A 186 -10.07 2.58 0.94
N GLY A 187 -10.46 3.75 0.43
CA GLY A 187 -11.61 3.90 -0.46
C GLY A 187 -11.55 3.03 -1.73
N HIS A 188 -10.48 3.13 -2.51
CA HIS A 188 -10.35 2.39 -3.78
C HIS A 188 -10.19 0.89 -3.60
N VAL A 189 -9.47 0.45 -2.56
CA VAL A 189 -9.39 -0.98 -2.23
C VAL A 189 -10.79 -1.50 -1.88
N SER A 190 -11.57 -0.72 -1.13
CA SER A 190 -12.95 -1.06 -0.75
C SER A 190 -13.90 -1.14 -1.96
N VAL A 191 -13.65 -0.40 -3.04
CA VAL A 191 -14.40 -0.57 -4.31
C VAL A 191 -14.23 -2.00 -4.84
N ILE A 192 -13.04 -2.59 -4.68
CA ILE A 192 -12.76 -3.94 -5.15
C ILE A 192 -13.26 -4.99 -4.16
N ILE A 193 -12.82 -4.94 -2.90
CA ILE A 193 -13.08 -6.01 -1.92
C ILE A 193 -14.38 -5.82 -1.14
N GLY A 194 -15.02 -4.67 -1.26
CA GLY A 194 -16.18 -4.29 -0.47
C GLY A 194 -15.79 -3.82 0.92
N TYR A 195 -16.61 -2.97 1.54
CA TYR A 195 -16.34 -2.59 2.93
C TYR A 195 -16.51 -3.79 3.88
N GLY A 196 -17.33 -4.78 3.51
CA GLY A 196 -17.57 -6.01 4.27
C GLY A 196 -16.30 -6.80 4.59
N ALA A 197 -15.25 -6.67 3.77
CA ALA A 197 -13.97 -7.34 3.97
C ALA A 197 -13.23 -6.94 5.25
N PHE A 198 -13.60 -5.81 5.89
CA PHE A 198 -13.00 -5.36 7.15
C PHE A 198 -13.78 -5.81 8.39
N ALA A 199 -14.85 -6.61 8.24
CA ALA A 199 -15.68 -7.05 9.36
C ALA A 199 -14.87 -7.77 10.45
N GLU A 200 -13.92 -8.62 10.04
CA GLU A 200 -13.04 -9.36 10.95
C GLU A 200 -12.20 -8.45 11.88
N ILE A 201 -11.89 -7.22 11.45
CA ILE A 201 -11.14 -6.27 12.29
C ILE A 201 -12.03 -5.75 13.42
N VAL A 202 -13.31 -5.52 13.13
CA VAL A 202 -14.29 -5.09 14.13
C VAL A 202 -14.62 -6.25 15.06
N GLU A 203 -14.86 -7.44 14.51
CA GLU A 203 -15.27 -8.63 15.26
C GLU A 203 -14.17 -9.13 16.21
N ASP A 204 -12.93 -9.21 15.73
CA ASP A 204 -11.83 -9.81 16.51
C ASP A 204 -11.11 -8.81 17.42
N PHE A 205 -11.06 -7.53 17.03
CA PHE A 205 -10.26 -6.51 17.74
C PHE A 205 -11.08 -5.35 18.29
N ASN A 206 -12.40 -5.31 18.03
CA ASN A 206 -13.29 -4.22 18.48
C ASN A 206 -12.76 -2.82 18.07
N ARG A 207 -12.21 -2.71 16.86
CA ARG A 207 -11.70 -1.45 16.30
C ARG A 207 -12.63 -0.96 15.18
N PRO A 208 -13.23 0.25 15.30
CA PRO A 208 -14.02 0.86 14.22
C PRO A 208 -13.28 0.83 12.88
N CYS A 209 -14.00 0.45 11.83
CA CYS A 209 -13.49 0.47 10.47
C CYS A 209 -14.43 1.31 9.61
N VAL A 210 -13.96 2.49 9.19
CA VAL A 210 -14.78 3.42 8.42
C VAL A 210 -14.15 3.67 7.06
N VAL A 211 -14.86 3.29 5.99
CA VAL A 211 -14.45 3.57 4.61
C VAL A 211 -14.84 5.01 4.26
N ALA A 212 -13.90 5.78 3.71
CA ALA A 212 -14.15 7.13 3.25
C ALA A 212 -13.59 7.38 1.85
N GLY A 213 -14.14 8.37 1.15
CA GLY A 213 -13.56 8.92 -0.07
C GLY A 213 -12.30 9.75 0.22
N PHE A 214 -11.76 10.39 -0.82
CA PHE A 214 -10.45 11.07 -0.76
C PHE A 214 -10.55 12.59 -0.63
N GLY A 215 -11.73 13.16 -0.86
CA GLY A 215 -11.96 14.58 -0.67
C GLY A 215 -11.81 14.97 0.80
N PRO A 216 -11.34 16.19 1.12
CA PRO A 216 -11.11 16.62 2.50
C PRO A 216 -12.38 16.54 3.36
N LEU A 217 -13.54 16.88 2.80
CA LEU A 217 -14.82 16.71 3.48
C LEU A 217 -15.12 15.23 3.80
N GLN A 218 -14.89 14.33 2.85
CA GLN A 218 -15.20 12.91 3.02
C GLN A 218 -14.29 12.28 4.08
N ILE A 219 -13.02 12.65 4.10
CA ILE A 219 -12.06 12.24 5.14
C ILE A 219 -12.52 12.76 6.50
N MET A 220 -12.90 14.03 6.60
CA MET A 220 -13.40 14.61 7.85
C MET A 220 -14.69 13.93 8.33
N GLU A 221 -15.65 13.66 7.45
CA GLU A 221 -16.86 12.90 7.78
C GLU A 221 -16.53 11.48 8.29
N GLY A 222 -15.56 10.80 7.67
CA GLY A 222 -15.05 9.51 8.13
C GLY A 222 -14.42 9.58 9.53
N LEU A 223 -13.55 10.56 9.77
CA LEU A 223 -12.93 10.77 11.09
C LEU A 223 -13.97 11.10 12.18
N GLY A 224 -14.95 11.95 11.86
CA GLY A 224 -16.05 12.27 12.77
C GLY A 224 -16.90 11.06 13.12
N GLU A 225 -17.18 10.19 12.15
CA GLU A 225 -17.89 8.93 12.37
C GLU A 225 -17.09 7.95 13.26
N ILE A 226 -15.78 7.81 13.02
CA ILE A 226 -14.90 7.03 13.90
C ILE A 226 -14.97 7.57 15.34
N CYS A 227 -14.85 8.89 15.52
CA CYS A 227 -14.88 9.52 16.83
C CYS A 227 -16.23 9.32 17.54
N ARG A 228 -17.34 9.39 16.80
CA ARG A 228 -18.68 9.05 17.32
C ARG A 228 -18.74 7.62 17.84
N GLN A 229 -18.21 6.66 17.08
CA GLN A 229 -18.19 5.25 17.45
C GLN A 229 -17.36 5.02 18.72
N LEU A 230 -16.13 5.54 18.76
CA LEU A 230 -15.25 5.46 19.92
C LEU A 230 -15.87 6.08 21.18
N ALA A 231 -16.46 7.27 21.07
CA ALA A 231 -17.15 7.93 22.18
C ALA A 231 -18.38 7.15 22.67
N SER A 232 -19.06 6.42 21.78
CA SER A 232 -20.20 5.58 22.14
C SER A 232 -19.83 4.18 22.67
N GLY A 233 -18.55 3.80 22.60
CA GLY A 233 -18.08 2.45 22.95
C GLY A 233 -18.57 1.35 22.01
N LYS A 234 -19.02 1.69 20.80
CA LYS A 234 -19.56 0.75 19.81
C LYS A 234 -18.71 0.79 18.55
N ALA A 235 -17.89 -0.25 18.35
CA ALA A 235 -17.14 -0.42 17.11
C ALA A 235 -18.05 -1.01 16.04
N GLU A 236 -18.14 -0.33 14.90
CA GLU A 236 -18.96 -0.74 13.77
C GLU A 236 -18.16 -0.63 12.48
N LEU A 237 -18.50 -1.49 11.54
CA LEU A 237 -18.06 -1.35 10.17
C LEU A 237 -19.02 -0.42 9.44
N LYS A 238 -18.50 0.64 8.82
CA LYS A 238 -19.34 1.61 8.10
C LYS A 238 -18.66 2.15 6.85
N SER A 239 -19.43 2.34 5.80
CA SER A 239 -19.01 3.11 4.63
C SER A 239 -19.61 4.50 4.69
N MET A 240 -18.77 5.50 4.43
CA MET A 240 -19.13 6.89 4.15
C MET A 240 -18.91 7.20 2.66
N TYR A 241 -18.63 6.17 1.84
CA TYR A 241 -18.34 6.28 0.42
C TYR A 241 -19.30 5.45 -0.44
N ASP A 242 -20.57 5.44 -0.04
CA ASP A 242 -21.63 4.55 -0.56
C ASP A 242 -21.96 4.80 -2.03
N ALA A 243 -21.54 5.96 -2.58
CA ALA A 243 -21.69 6.26 -4.00
C ALA A 243 -20.91 5.30 -4.91
N VAL A 244 -19.83 4.68 -4.41
CA VAL A 244 -18.97 3.78 -5.20
C VAL A 244 -18.58 2.49 -4.47
N VAL A 245 -18.77 2.42 -3.15
CA VAL A 245 -18.41 1.24 -2.35
C VAL A 245 -19.67 0.51 -1.88
N THR A 246 -19.78 -0.75 -2.24
CA THR A 246 -20.80 -1.68 -1.72
C THR A 246 -20.22 -2.55 -0.60
N LYS A 247 -21.08 -3.30 0.10
CA LYS A 247 -20.63 -4.23 1.14
C LYS A 247 -19.80 -5.37 0.56
N GLU A 248 -20.21 -5.90 -0.59
CA GLU A 248 -19.63 -7.05 -1.26
C GLU A 248 -18.46 -6.66 -2.20
N GLY A 249 -18.38 -5.39 -2.61
CA GLY A 249 -17.38 -4.91 -3.56
C GLY A 249 -17.67 -5.31 -5.01
N ASN A 250 -16.63 -5.32 -5.83
CA ASN A 250 -16.70 -5.67 -7.24
C ASN A 250 -16.51 -7.17 -7.44
N PHE A 251 -17.62 -7.90 -7.57
CA PHE A 251 -17.62 -9.34 -7.76
C PHE A 251 -16.84 -9.79 -9.02
N ALA A 252 -16.92 -9.05 -10.13
CA ALA A 252 -16.21 -9.41 -11.36
C ALA A 252 -14.68 -9.32 -11.17
N ALA A 253 -14.20 -8.26 -10.52
CA ALA A 253 -12.79 -8.07 -10.20
C ALA A 253 -12.28 -9.12 -9.21
N GLN A 254 -13.07 -9.45 -8.19
CA GLN A 254 -12.70 -10.50 -7.23
C GLN A 254 -12.65 -11.88 -7.91
N LYS A 255 -13.62 -12.18 -8.78
CA LYS A 255 -13.66 -13.46 -9.50
C LYS A 255 -12.44 -13.64 -10.40
N ILE A 256 -12.05 -12.63 -11.17
CA ILE A 256 -10.88 -12.75 -12.06
C ILE A 256 -9.58 -12.91 -11.27
N VAL A 257 -9.44 -12.21 -10.13
CA VAL A 257 -8.28 -12.41 -9.24
C VAL A 257 -8.29 -13.83 -8.68
N ALA A 258 -9.43 -14.32 -8.17
CA ALA A 258 -9.55 -15.68 -7.63
C ALA A 258 -9.33 -16.78 -8.69
N GLU A 259 -9.61 -16.50 -9.96
CA GLU A 259 -9.31 -17.44 -11.05
C GLU A 259 -7.81 -17.57 -11.31
N CYS A 260 -7.03 -16.48 -11.14
CA CYS A 260 -5.62 -16.42 -11.50
C CYS A 260 -4.66 -16.60 -10.31
N PHE A 261 -5.05 -16.12 -9.14
CA PHE A 261 -4.20 -16.03 -7.97
C PHE A 261 -4.74 -16.84 -6.80
N GLU A 262 -3.83 -17.23 -5.92
CA GLU A 262 -4.11 -17.72 -4.58
C GLU A 262 -3.33 -16.91 -3.54
N ALA A 263 -3.92 -16.77 -2.34
CA ALA A 263 -3.26 -16.08 -1.25
C ALA A 263 -2.19 -16.97 -0.62
N VAL A 264 -0.98 -16.45 -0.47
CA VAL A 264 0.16 -17.11 0.15
C VAL A 264 0.79 -16.21 1.19
N ASP A 265 1.64 -16.79 2.04
CA ASP A 265 2.43 -16.00 2.98
C ASP A 265 3.44 -15.14 2.22
N GLY A 266 3.67 -13.93 2.69
CA GLY A 266 4.63 -13.05 2.05
C GLY A 266 5.18 -11.98 2.98
N TYR A 267 6.27 -11.35 2.54
CA TYR A 267 6.98 -10.36 3.34
C TYR A 267 6.45 -8.94 3.10
N TRP A 268 6.34 -8.21 4.21
CA TRP A 268 5.94 -6.81 4.26
C TRP A 268 6.99 -6.03 5.03
N ARG A 269 7.45 -4.93 4.45
CA ARG A 269 8.42 -4.03 5.11
C ARG A 269 7.88 -3.56 6.46
N GLY A 270 8.65 -3.74 7.53
CA GLY A 270 8.28 -3.41 8.91
C GLY A 270 7.37 -4.43 9.63
N LEU A 271 6.57 -5.19 8.89
CA LEU A 271 5.64 -6.18 9.45
C LEU A 271 6.23 -7.60 9.46
N GLY A 272 7.20 -7.89 8.60
CA GLY A 272 7.78 -9.23 8.46
C GLY A 272 6.91 -10.13 7.58
N LYS A 273 6.99 -11.44 7.79
CA LYS A 273 6.20 -12.43 7.05
C LYS A 273 4.79 -12.50 7.64
N ILE A 274 3.77 -12.31 6.79
CA ILE A 274 2.36 -12.35 7.19
C ILE A 274 1.65 -13.47 6.43
N GLU A 275 0.89 -14.30 7.15
CA GLU A 275 0.11 -15.41 6.58
C GLU A 275 -0.88 -14.88 5.51
N LYS A 276 -0.96 -15.56 4.36
CA LYS A 276 -1.96 -15.30 3.29
C LYS A 276 -2.13 -13.81 2.95
N SER A 277 -1.01 -13.08 2.89
CA SER A 277 -1.00 -11.62 2.72
C SER A 277 -0.53 -11.16 1.35
N THR A 278 -0.03 -12.08 0.52
CA THR A 278 0.40 -11.81 -0.86
C THR A 278 -0.32 -12.73 -1.82
N LEU A 279 -0.30 -12.38 -3.11
CA LEU A 279 -0.91 -13.18 -4.16
C LEU A 279 0.16 -13.88 -5.00
N LYS A 280 0.02 -15.19 -5.19
CA LYS A 280 0.81 -16.00 -6.12
C LYS A 280 -0.07 -16.48 -7.26
N LEU A 281 0.48 -16.58 -8.48
CA LEU A 281 -0.23 -17.25 -9.57
C LEU A 281 -0.49 -18.72 -9.24
N LYS A 282 -1.71 -19.17 -9.51
CA LYS A 282 -2.09 -20.58 -9.41
C LYS A 282 -1.30 -21.42 -10.41
N GLU A 283 -1.15 -22.71 -10.11
CA GLU A 283 -0.38 -23.66 -10.92
C GLU A 283 -0.71 -23.63 -12.42
N LYS A 284 -1.98 -23.50 -12.80
CA LYS A 284 -2.39 -23.42 -14.21
C LYS A 284 -1.81 -22.21 -14.98
N TYR A 285 -1.29 -21.21 -14.28
CA TYR A 285 -0.62 -20.03 -14.83
C TYR A 285 0.87 -19.96 -14.41
N SER A 286 1.46 -21.04 -13.86
CA SER A 286 2.84 -21.05 -13.34
C SER A 286 3.89 -20.67 -14.39
N ARG A 287 3.64 -20.93 -15.68
CA ARG A 287 4.53 -20.48 -16.78
C ARG A 287 4.72 -18.96 -16.87
N PHE A 288 3.80 -18.17 -16.31
CA PHE A 288 3.88 -16.71 -16.26
C PHE A 288 4.41 -16.20 -14.91
N ASP A 289 4.71 -17.07 -13.96
CA ASP A 289 5.26 -16.68 -12.65
C ASP A 289 6.79 -16.57 -12.74
N ALA A 290 7.32 -15.36 -12.55
CA ALA A 290 8.75 -15.11 -12.58
C ALA A 290 9.50 -15.87 -11.46
N PHE A 291 8.89 -16.06 -10.27
CA PHE A 291 9.54 -16.85 -9.22
C PHE A 291 9.76 -18.29 -9.67
N THR A 292 8.74 -18.89 -10.29
CA THR A 292 8.81 -20.25 -10.82
C THR A 292 9.76 -20.34 -12.02
N ARG A 293 9.65 -19.43 -13.00
CA ARG A 293 10.45 -19.49 -14.24
C ARG A 293 11.95 -19.32 -14.00
N PHE A 294 12.33 -18.45 -13.08
CA PHE A 294 13.74 -18.16 -12.79
C PHE A 294 14.27 -18.92 -11.57
N GLU A 295 13.46 -19.80 -10.97
CA GLU A 295 13.80 -20.57 -9.76
C GLU A 295 14.27 -19.67 -8.61
N ILE A 296 13.62 -18.53 -8.44
CA ILE A 296 13.95 -17.54 -7.40
C ILE A 296 12.98 -17.70 -6.22
N SER A 297 13.47 -17.47 -5.01
CA SER A 297 12.66 -17.41 -3.80
C SER A 297 12.78 -16.03 -3.14
N GLU A 298 11.69 -15.55 -2.52
CA GLU A 298 11.72 -14.31 -1.75
C GLU A 298 12.56 -14.51 -0.47
N ILE A 299 13.65 -13.74 -0.37
CA ILE A 299 14.55 -13.75 0.78
C ILE A 299 14.14 -12.61 1.71
N PRO A 300 14.06 -12.82 3.04
CA PRO A 300 13.76 -11.73 3.96
C PRO A 300 14.82 -10.61 3.89
N SER A 301 14.37 -9.37 4.02
CA SER A 301 15.26 -8.20 4.17
C SER A 301 16.27 -8.37 5.31
N GLU A 302 17.54 -8.13 5.01
CA GLU A 302 18.55 -7.77 6.00
C GLU A 302 18.48 -6.23 6.16
N GLU A 303 17.65 -5.69 7.05
CA GLU A 303 17.54 -4.23 7.25
C GLU A 303 18.88 -3.64 7.75
N LYS A 304 19.76 -3.27 6.81
CA LYS A 304 21.10 -2.71 7.07
C LYS A 304 21.16 -1.19 7.00
N THR A 305 20.12 -0.56 6.47
CA THR A 305 20.02 0.90 6.40
C THR A 305 19.42 1.40 7.71
N GLY A 306 19.90 2.52 8.27
CA GLY A 306 19.28 3.16 9.45
C GLY A 306 17.87 3.73 9.18
N CYS A 307 17.21 3.26 8.12
CA CYS A 307 15.92 3.72 7.66
C CYS A 307 14.81 3.09 8.50
N ARG A 308 14.02 3.94 9.16
CA ARG A 308 12.90 3.50 10.02
C ARG A 308 11.55 3.46 9.28
N CYS A 309 11.55 3.20 7.96
CA CYS A 309 10.32 3.17 7.16
C CYS A 309 9.33 2.12 7.68
N GLY A 310 9.81 0.95 8.11
CA GLY A 310 8.96 -0.10 8.67
C GLY A 310 8.19 0.38 9.91
N GLU A 311 8.84 1.12 10.79
CA GLU A 311 8.22 1.69 12.00
C GLU A 311 7.20 2.79 11.66
N VAL A 312 7.50 3.64 10.67
CA VAL A 312 6.55 4.64 10.15
C VAL A 312 5.29 3.95 9.62
N LEU A 313 5.44 2.92 8.78
CA LEU A 313 4.31 2.17 8.20
C LEU A 313 3.51 1.40 9.24
N CYS A 314 4.10 1.09 10.39
CA CYS A 314 3.39 0.49 11.53
C CYS A 314 2.73 1.53 12.45
N GLY A 315 2.87 2.83 12.15
CA GLY A 315 2.39 3.91 13.00
C GLY A 315 3.06 3.97 14.37
N LEU A 316 4.29 3.45 14.48
CA LEU A 316 5.07 3.44 15.72
C LEU A 316 5.81 4.76 15.93
N ILE A 317 6.20 5.40 14.83
CA ILE A 317 6.88 6.69 14.82
C ILE A 317 6.32 7.57 13.70
N GLU A 318 6.45 8.87 13.85
CA GLU A 318 6.28 9.84 12.77
C GLU A 318 7.57 9.93 11.92
N PRO A 319 7.47 10.33 10.64
CA PRO A 319 8.65 10.53 9.80
C PRO A 319 9.73 11.43 10.42
N THR A 320 9.34 12.46 11.18
CA THR A 320 10.23 13.39 11.87
C THR A 320 11.05 12.76 13.01
N GLU A 321 10.63 11.60 13.51
CA GLU A 321 11.37 10.83 14.54
C GLU A 321 12.43 9.89 13.90
N CYS A 322 12.51 9.84 12.57
CA CYS A 322 13.60 9.17 11.86
C CYS A 322 14.77 10.14 11.67
N GLU A 323 15.95 9.81 12.20
CA GLU A 323 17.14 10.69 12.13
C GLU A 323 17.59 11.03 10.71
N LEU A 324 17.27 10.17 9.74
CA LEU A 324 17.59 10.40 8.34
C LEU A 324 16.62 11.36 7.66
N PHE A 325 15.41 11.54 8.18
CA PHE A 325 14.33 12.27 7.53
C PHE A 325 14.70 13.74 7.30
N GLY A 326 14.62 14.19 6.04
CA GLY A 326 14.90 15.56 5.63
C GLY A 326 16.37 15.97 5.70
N LYS A 327 17.25 15.08 6.17
CA LYS A 327 18.72 15.22 6.18
C LYS A 327 19.29 14.37 5.06
N ASN A 328 19.72 13.15 5.39
CA ASN A 328 20.31 12.20 4.44
C ASN A 328 19.25 11.47 3.59
N CYS A 329 17.97 11.53 3.98
CA CYS A 329 16.85 10.97 3.23
C CYS A 329 15.95 12.12 2.76
N THR A 330 16.03 12.43 1.47
CA THR A 330 15.24 13.48 0.80
C THR A 330 14.60 12.91 -0.47
N PRO A 331 13.61 13.60 -1.09
CA PRO A 331 13.06 13.16 -2.37
C PRO A 331 14.11 13.03 -3.49
N GLN A 332 15.18 13.82 -3.43
CA GLN A 332 16.32 13.77 -4.37
C GLN A 332 17.22 12.58 -4.08
N GLU A 333 17.54 12.35 -2.80
CA GLU A 333 18.38 11.23 -2.33
C GLU A 333 17.61 10.37 -1.33
N PRO A 334 16.67 9.52 -1.79
CA PRO A 334 15.83 8.74 -0.90
C PRO A 334 16.57 7.50 -0.39
N ILE A 335 16.58 7.30 0.93
CA ILE A 335 17.13 6.10 1.56
C ILE A 335 16.09 4.98 1.67
N GLY A 336 14.80 5.33 1.75
CA GLY A 336 13.72 4.36 1.91
C GLY A 336 12.52 4.67 1.01
N PRO A 337 11.67 3.66 0.74
CA PRO A 337 10.59 3.79 -0.24
C PRO A 337 9.50 4.77 0.18
N CYS A 338 9.31 5.03 1.49
CA CYS A 338 8.37 6.04 1.95
C CYS A 338 8.74 7.46 1.53
N MET A 339 10.01 7.71 1.15
CA MET A 339 10.47 8.99 0.58
C MET A 339 10.44 8.98 -0.96
N VAL A 340 10.39 7.80 -1.57
CA VAL A 340 10.33 7.62 -3.03
C VAL A 340 8.90 7.75 -3.54
N SER A 341 7.98 7.01 -2.94
CA SER A 341 6.61 6.88 -3.43
C SER A 341 5.85 8.20 -3.28
N SER A 342 5.07 8.56 -4.30
CA SER A 342 4.14 9.70 -4.26
C SER A 342 3.04 9.52 -3.20
N GLU A 343 2.77 8.28 -2.82
CA GLU A 343 1.84 7.85 -1.77
C GLU A 343 2.52 7.59 -0.42
N GLY A 344 3.85 7.79 -0.34
CA GLY A 344 4.63 7.52 0.85
C GLY A 344 4.45 8.56 1.95
N ALA A 345 4.31 8.11 3.20
CA ALA A 345 4.11 8.99 4.36
C ALA A 345 5.27 9.98 4.56
N CYS A 346 6.52 9.55 4.37
CA CYS A 346 7.68 10.45 4.51
C CYS A 346 7.71 11.51 3.39
N ALA A 347 7.46 11.13 2.13
CA ALA A 347 7.39 12.06 1.02
C ALA A 347 6.26 13.09 1.20
N ALA A 348 5.09 12.63 1.65
CA ALA A 348 3.96 13.52 1.96
C ALA A 348 4.31 14.49 3.09
N TRP A 349 4.93 14.00 4.17
CA TRP A 349 5.37 14.83 5.28
C TRP A 349 6.39 15.88 4.84
N PHE A 350 7.43 15.47 4.11
CA PHE A 350 8.48 16.35 3.63
C PHE A 350 7.94 17.45 2.71
N LYS A 351 7.00 17.09 1.83
CA LYS A 351 6.45 18.02 0.83
C LYS A 351 5.47 19.04 1.40
N TYR A 352 4.66 18.63 2.38
CA TYR A 352 3.51 19.42 2.80
C TYR A 352 3.59 19.92 4.25
N SER A 353 4.44 19.34 5.09
CA SER A 353 4.61 19.87 6.45
C SER A 353 5.32 21.22 6.40
N ARG A 354 4.77 22.20 7.13
CA ARG A 354 5.37 23.52 7.31
C ARG A 354 6.44 23.54 8.41
N GLU A 355 6.49 22.51 9.24
CA GLU A 355 7.54 22.31 10.23
C GLU A 355 8.75 21.70 9.51
N ARG A 356 9.69 22.56 9.10
CA ARG A 356 10.99 22.08 8.60
C ARG A 356 11.68 21.37 9.76
N ALA A 357 12.15 20.15 9.50
CA ALA A 357 13.07 19.46 10.40
C ALA A 357 14.23 20.43 10.72
N HIS A 358 14.35 20.82 11.98
CA HIS A 358 15.43 21.69 12.46
C HIS A 358 16.72 20.89 12.61
#